data_AF-A8JBM3-F1
#
_entry.id   AF-A8JBM3-F1
#
_cell.length_a   1.000
_cell.length_b   1.000
_cell.length_c   1.000
_cell.angle_alpha   90.00
_cell.angle_beta   90.00
_cell.angle_gamma   90.00
#
_symmetry.space_group_name_H-M   'P 1'
#
loop_
_entity.id
_entity.type
_entity.pdbx_description
1 polymer ?
#
loop_
_entity_poly.entity_id
_entity_poly.type
_entity_poly.pdbx_seq_one_letter_code
_entity_poly.pdbx_strand_id
1 'polypeptide(L)'
;MGHEKYPDTQEGCVDFMIPKPAQKAVKDAYQFAITLQCINAAEDGSKSWDHGIFDCMDNIPLCLAIMFCNGWGLCISYRNMQYMTGDSCEVAFVNGMVAGSVCLGPCHYAVVRGNFRKKYGLKGSPCQDCMCGCCLGPCVLCSDTNQLMVSEGIAVPFLNGLNASGAGGTKVSPAK
;
A
#
# COMPACT_ATOMS: atom_id res chain seq x y z
N MET A 1 0.92 24.17 -29.48
CA MET A 1 0.13 23.46 -28.44
C MET A 1 -0.53 24.53 -27.59
N GLY A 2 -1.86 24.58 -27.55
CA GLY A 2 -2.56 25.52 -26.67
C GLY A 2 -2.40 25.06 -25.23
N HIS A 3 -1.92 25.94 -24.34
CA HIS A 3 -1.95 25.66 -22.92
C HIS A 3 -3.42 25.62 -22.48
N GLU A 4 -3.87 24.46 -22.00
CA GLU A 4 -5.15 24.33 -21.32
C GLU A 4 -5.15 25.33 -20.16
N LYS A 5 -6.08 26.30 -20.19
CA LYS A 5 -6.19 27.31 -19.14
C LYS A 5 -7.06 26.76 -18.03
N TYR A 6 -6.48 26.59 -16.85
CA TYR A 6 -7.23 26.24 -15.65
C TYR A 6 -8.09 27.43 -15.19
N PRO A 7 -9.32 27.20 -14.70
CA PRO A 7 -10.14 28.26 -14.15
C PRO A 7 -9.49 28.84 -12.89
N ASP A 8 -9.64 30.14 -12.63
CA ASP A 8 -9.21 30.78 -11.39
C ASP A 8 -10.24 30.52 -10.27
N THR A 9 -10.39 29.24 -9.94
CA THR A 9 -11.27 28.72 -8.90
C THR A 9 -10.48 27.74 -8.03
N GLN A 10 -10.99 27.45 -6.83
CA GLN A 10 -10.38 26.44 -5.96
C GLN A 10 -10.26 25.07 -6.66
N GLU A 11 -11.25 24.70 -7.47
CA GLU A 11 -11.22 23.48 -8.28
C GLU A 11 -10.17 23.54 -9.39
N GLY A 12 -10.01 24.69 -10.06
CA GLY A 12 -8.97 24.88 -11.07
C GLY A 12 -7.55 24.83 -10.49
N CYS A 13 -7.34 25.35 -9.27
CA CYS A 13 -6.08 25.18 -8.56
C CYS A 13 -5.78 23.71 -8.25
N VAL A 14 -6.78 22.93 -7.83
CA VAL A 14 -6.62 21.49 -7.58
C VAL A 14 -6.32 20.73 -8.87
N ASP A 15 -7.00 21.06 -9.97
CA ASP A 15 -6.77 20.47 -11.29
C ASP A 15 -5.37 20.79 -11.85
N PHE A 16 -4.83 21.97 -11.51
CA PHE A 16 -3.47 22.36 -11.87
C PHE A 16 -2.41 21.62 -11.04
N MET A 17 -2.61 21.53 -9.72
CA MET A 17 -1.64 20.93 -8.80
C MET A 17 -1.66 19.41 -8.81
N ILE A 18 -2.82 18.79 -9.04
CA ILE A 18 -3.05 17.36 -8.84
C ILE A 18 -3.56 16.73 -10.13
N PRO A 19 -2.82 15.78 -10.72
CA PRO A 19 -3.29 15.01 -11.86
C PRO A 19 -4.66 14.38 -11.56
N LYS A 20 -5.61 14.47 -12.51
CA LYS A 20 -6.96 13.90 -12.37
C LYS A 20 -7.00 12.46 -11.83
N PRO A 21 -6.11 11.53 -12.26
CA PRO A 21 -6.06 10.18 -11.70
C PRO A 21 -5.77 10.13 -10.19
N ALA A 22 -4.98 11.08 -9.67
CA ALA A 22 -4.56 11.14 -8.28
C ALA A 22 -5.49 11.96 -7.37
N GLN A 23 -6.38 12.76 -7.94
CA GLN A 23 -7.32 13.55 -7.15
C GLN A 23 -8.19 12.68 -6.24
N LYS A 24 -8.62 11.50 -6.71
CA LYS A 24 -9.39 10.57 -5.88
C LYS A 24 -8.56 10.07 -4.70
N ALA A 25 -7.32 9.63 -4.94
CA ALA A 25 -6.42 9.16 -3.89
C ALA A 25 -6.15 10.23 -2.82
N VAL A 26 -5.96 11.49 -3.25
CA VAL A 26 -5.77 12.63 -2.33
C VAL A 26 -7.04 12.94 -1.56
N LYS A 27 -8.21 12.95 -2.23
CA LYS A 27 -9.51 13.17 -1.58
C LYS A 27 -9.78 12.09 -0.53
N ASP A 28 -9.56 10.82 -0.86
CA ASP A 28 -9.77 9.69 0.06
C ASP A 28 -8.83 9.80 1.26
N ALA A 29 -7.54 10.12 1.04
CA ALA A 29 -6.57 10.30 2.12
C ALA A 29 -6.87 11.52 3.00
N TYR A 30 -7.36 12.61 2.40
CA TYR A 30 -7.78 13.81 3.14
C TYR A 30 -9.03 13.53 3.98
N GLN A 31 -10.03 12.86 3.40
CA GLN A 31 -11.22 12.44 4.13
C GLN A 31 -10.84 11.51 5.30
N PHE A 32 -9.94 10.57 5.07
CA PHE A 32 -9.40 9.72 6.13
C PHE A 32 -8.81 10.52 7.30
N ALA A 33 -8.03 11.57 6.99
CA ALA A 33 -7.39 12.42 7.98
C ALA A 33 -8.41 13.28 8.77
N ILE A 34 -9.36 13.92 8.09
CA ILE A 34 -10.27 14.90 8.73
C ILE A 34 -11.48 14.28 9.42
N THR A 35 -11.94 13.11 8.99
CA THR A 35 -13.18 12.50 9.52
C THR A 35 -12.97 11.72 10.82
N LEU A 36 -11.79 11.83 11.44
CA LEU A 36 -11.38 10.99 12.58
C LEU A 36 -11.51 9.49 12.28
N GLN A 37 -11.57 9.05 11.02
CA GLN A 37 -11.54 7.62 10.67
C GLN A 37 -10.27 6.95 11.23
N CYS A 38 -9.18 7.70 11.30
CA CYS A 38 -7.97 7.26 12.00
C CYS A 38 -8.23 6.97 13.49
N ILE A 39 -9.10 7.70 14.19
CA ILE A 39 -9.28 7.59 15.66
C ILE A 39 -10.51 6.75 16.05
N ASN A 40 -11.61 6.87 15.30
CA ASN A 40 -12.92 6.33 15.68
C ASN A 40 -13.27 5.02 14.96
N ALA A 41 -12.51 4.62 13.95
CA ALA A 41 -12.79 3.37 13.26
C ALA A 41 -12.38 2.17 14.12
N ALA A 42 -13.37 1.32 14.40
CA ALA A 42 -13.16 0.07 15.10
C ALA A 42 -12.24 -0.88 14.30
N GLU A 43 -11.72 -1.89 15.00
CA GLU A 43 -11.01 -2.99 14.36
C GLU A 43 -11.94 -3.67 13.35
N ASP A 44 -11.44 -3.89 12.13
CA ASP A 44 -12.11 -4.66 11.08
C ASP A 44 -11.47 -6.05 10.94
N GLY A 45 -12.17 -6.98 10.29
CA GLY A 45 -11.68 -8.33 10.02
C GLY A 45 -11.74 -9.31 11.19
N SER A 46 -11.56 -10.60 10.89
CA SER A 46 -11.57 -11.68 11.89
C SER A 46 -10.39 -12.64 11.75
N LYS A 47 -9.72 -12.65 10.60
CA LYS A 47 -8.52 -13.45 10.33
C LYS A 47 -7.28 -12.74 10.88
N SER A 48 -6.41 -13.47 11.59
CA SER A 48 -5.09 -12.96 11.95
C SER A 48 -4.20 -12.78 10.72
N TRP A 49 -3.22 -11.90 10.81
CA TRP A 49 -2.15 -11.83 9.81
C TRP A 49 -1.33 -13.11 9.86
N ASP A 50 -1.02 -13.68 8.69
CA ASP A 50 -0.08 -14.78 8.55
C ASP A 50 1.37 -14.27 8.73
N HIS A 51 1.60 -12.99 8.42
CA HIS A 51 2.85 -12.27 8.66
C HIS A 51 2.61 -10.94 9.38
N GLY A 52 3.03 -10.85 10.63
CA GLY A 52 2.96 -9.65 11.46
C GLY A 52 3.88 -8.53 10.99
N ILE A 53 3.70 -7.33 11.57
CA ILE A 53 4.41 -6.10 11.19
C ILE A 53 5.93 -6.24 11.37
N PHE A 54 6.38 -7.03 12.36
CA PHE A 54 7.80 -7.23 12.66
C PHE A 54 8.38 -8.53 12.08
N ASP A 55 7.61 -9.27 11.29
CA ASP A 55 8.06 -10.50 10.60
C ASP A 55 8.93 -10.17 9.37
N CYS A 56 9.39 -8.93 9.24
CA CYS A 56 10.36 -8.54 8.21
C CYS A 56 11.69 -9.29 8.36
N MET A 57 12.04 -9.75 9.57
CA MET A 57 13.22 -10.57 9.83
C MET A 57 13.07 -12.02 9.35
N ASP A 58 11.85 -12.49 9.09
CA ASP A 58 11.60 -13.83 8.57
C ASP A 58 11.84 -13.92 7.05
N ASN A 59 11.89 -12.78 6.37
CA ASN A 59 12.24 -12.67 4.96
C ASN A 59 13.30 -11.57 4.77
N ILE A 60 14.49 -11.81 5.32
CA ILE A 60 15.63 -10.88 5.30
C ILE A 60 15.89 -10.33 3.88
N PRO A 61 15.93 -11.14 2.80
CA PRO A 61 16.22 -10.59 1.48
C PRO A 61 15.16 -9.63 0.96
N LEU A 62 13.88 -9.87 1.26
CA LEU A 62 12.82 -8.92 0.97
C LEU A 62 12.98 -7.64 1.80
N CYS A 63 13.29 -7.76 3.10
CA CYS A 63 13.53 -6.61 3.97
C CYS A 63 14.71 -5.76 3.46
N LEU A 64 15.83 -6.40 3.08
CA LEU A 64 16.97 -5.72 2.47
C LEU A 64 16.58 -5.10 1.13
N ALA A 65 15.82 -5.79 0.28
CA ALA A 65 15.35 -5.22 -0.99
C ALA A 65 14.48 -3.98 -0.78
N ILE A 66 13.59 -3.97 0.22
CA ILE A 66 12.78 -2.80 0.56
C ILE A 66 13.65 -1.67 1.11
N MET A 67 14.56 -1.96 2.04
CA MET A 67 15.43 -0.95 2.66
C MET A 67 16.42 -0.32 1.67
N PHE A 68 16.95 -1.12 0.73
CA PHE A 68 18.00 -0.71 -0.21
C PHE A 68 17.49 -0.42 -1.63
N CYS A 69 16.21 -0.66 -1.99
CA CYS A 69 15.66 -0.11 -3.25
C CYS A 69 15.67 1.42 -3.13
N ASN A 70 16.19 2.11 -4.14
CA ASN A 70 16.16 3.57 -4.21
C ASN A 70 14.71 4.06 -3.96
N GLY A 71 14.54 4.84 -2.89
CA GLY A 71 13.23 5.30 -2.42
C GLY A 71 12.57 4.44 -1.33
N TRP A 72 13.27 3.60 -0.56
CA TRP A 72 12.65 2.78 0.49
C TRP A 72 11.59 1.80 -0.05
N GLY A 73 11.93 1.10 -1.13
CA GLY A 73 11.06 0.04 -1.63
C GLY A 73 9.83 0.54 -2.38
N LEU A 74 9.82 1.77 -2.91
CA LEU A 74 8.77 2.29 -3.81
C LEU A 74 8.35 1.27 -4.87
N CYS A 75 9.36 0.65 -5.47
CA CYS A 75 9.32 -0.46 -6.43
C CYS A 75 8.31 -1.55 -6.00
N ILE A 76 8.41 -1.98 -4.75
CA ILE A 76 7.64 -3.07 -4.14
C ILE A 76 6.31 -2.53 -3.62
N SER A 77 6.32 -1.34 -3.02
CA SER A 77 5.13 -0.64 -2.52
C SER A 77 4.09 -0.47 -3.63
N TYR A 78 4.45 0.12 -4.77
CA TYR A 78 3.50 0.35 -5.85
C TYR A 78 3.04 -0.92 -6.55
N ARG A 79 3.90 -1.95 -6.59
CA ARG A 79 3.50 -3.28 -7.05
C ARG A 79 2.46 -3.89 -6.11
N ASN A 80 2.69 -3.83 -4.79
CA ASN A 80 1.72 -4.30 -3.81
C ASN A 80 0.40 -3.52 -3.91
N MET A 81 0.48 -2.19 -4.01
CA MET A 81 -0.70 -1.34 -4.20
C MET A 81 -1.47 -1.73 -5.45
N GLN A 82 -0.81 -2.02 -6.57
CA GLN A 82 -1.47 -2.56 -7.77
C GLN A 82 -2.26 -3.85 -7.47
N TYR A 83 -1.71 -4.79 -6.71
CA TYR A 83 -2.45 -6.00 -6.30
C TYR A 83 -3.61 -5.71 -5.33
N MET A 84 -3.48 -4.65 -4.52
CA MET A 84 -4.48 -4.24 -3.53
C MET A 84 -5.63 -3.45 -4.15
N THR A 85 -5.34 -2.54 -5.08
CA THR A 85 -6.33 -1.63 -5.68
C THR A 85 -6.83 -2.10 -7.04
N GLY A 86 -6.06 -2.94 -7.76
CA GLY A 86 -6.34 -3.33 -9.15
C GLY A 86 -5.88 -2.28 -10.17
N ASP A 87 -5.30 -1.15 -9.73
CA ASP A 87 -4.78 -0.13 -10.63
C ASP A 87 -3.44 -0.54 -11.26
N SER A 88 -3.02 0.14 -12.31
CA SER A 88 -1.67 -0.03 -12.86
C SER A 88 -0.60 0.50 -11.88
N CYS A 89 0.62 -0.02 -11.98
CA CYS A 89 1.71 0.39 -11.10
C CYS A 89 2.06 1.88 -11.26
N GLU A 90 1.85 2.45 -12.45
CA GLU A 90 2.06 3.88 -12.73
C GLU A 90 1.01 4.74 -12.02
N VAL A 91 -0.24 4.29 -12.00
CA VAL A 91 -1.31 5.00 -11.27
C VAL A 91 -1.05 4.93 -9.77
N ALA A 92 -0.68 3.76 -9.23
CA ALA A 92 -0.29 3.61 -7.84
C ALA A 92 0.90 4.52 -7.47
N PHE A 93 1.90 4.61 -8.36
CA PHE A 93 3.05 5.50 -8.21
C PHE A 93 2.61 6.97 -8.08
N VAL A 94 1.85 7.47 -9.06
CA VAL A 94 1.40 8.87 -9.09
C VAL A 94 0.53 9.18 -7.87
N ASN A 95 -0.39 8.27 -7.51
CA ASN A 95 -1.27 8.43 -6.35
C ASN A 95 -0.47 8.57 -5.05
N GLY A 96 0.48 7.65 -4.82
CA GLY A 96 1.31 7.67 -3.62
C GLY A 96 2.24 8.89 -3.56
N MET A 97 2.88 9.26 -4.67
CA MET A 97 3.77 10.44 -4.72
C MET A 97 3.01 11.73 -4.47
N VAL A 98 1.84 11.91 -5.10
CA VAL A 98 1.04 13.11 -4.91
C VAL A 98 0.46 13.18 -3.50
N ALA A 99 -0.09 12.08 -2.98
CA ALA A 99 -0.56 12.04 -1.59
C ALA A 99 0.59 12.35 -0.59
N GLY A 100 1.79 11.82 -0.85
CA GLY A 100 2.99 12.14 -0.07
C GLY A 100 3.35 13.63 -0.12
N SER A 101 3.31 14.24 -1.31
CA SER A 101 3.66 15.65 -1.52
C SER A 101 2.77 16.64 -0.77
N VAL A 102 1.53 16.24 -0.44
CA VAL A 102 0.57 17.03 0.35
C VAL A 102 0.48 16.56 1.81
N CYS A 103 1.50 15.85 2.31
CA CYS A 103 1.59 15.32 3.68
C CYS A 103 0.51 14.29 4.06
N LEU A 104 -0.15 13.68 3.07
CA LEU A 104 -1.17 12.65 3.25
C LEU A 104 -0.66 11.24 2.96
N GLY A 105 0.65 11.05 2.81
CA GLY A 105 1.27 9.74 2.50
C GLY A 105 0.83 8.61 3.44
N PRO A 106 0.97 8.75 4.78
CA PRO A 106 0.52 7.72 5.73
C PRO A 106 -0.99 7.48 5.69
N CYS A 107 -1.79 8.52 5.47
CA CYS A 107 -3.25 8.41 5.36
C CYS A 107 -3.65 7.66 4.09
N HIS A 108 -3.01 7.96 2.96
CA HIS A 108 -3.20 7.23 1.71
C HIS A 108 -2.83 5.76 1.86
N TYR A 109 -1.68 5.48 2.46
CA TYR A 109 -1.26 4.12 2.75
C TYR A 109 -2.26 3.39 3.67
N ALA A 110 -2.79 4.06 4.69
CA ALA A 110 -3.82 3.49 5.57
C ALA A 110 -5.12 3.15 4.82
N VAL A 111 -5.55 4.00 3.88
CA VAL A 111 -6.71 3.70 3.02
C VAL A 111 -6.45 2.46 2.16
N VAL A 112 -5.27 2.37 1.54
CA VAL A 112 -4.91 1.21 0.68
C VAL A 112 -4.78 -0.07 1.51
N ARG A 113 -4.11 -0.02 2.66
CA ARG A 113 -3.95 -1.15 3.59
C ARG A 113 -5.29 -1.58 4.19
N GLY A 114 -6.19 -0.65 4.50
CA GLY A 114 -7.56 -0.97 4.92
C GLY A 114 -8.35 -1.71 3.83
N ASN A 115 -8.16 -1.36 2.56
CA ASN A 115 -8.76 -2.12 1.45
C ASN A 115 -8.15 -3.53 1.32
N PHE A 116 -6.84 -3.66 1.54
CA PHE A 116 -6.17 -4.96 1.59
C PHE A 116 -6.73 -5.84 2.71
N ARG A 117 -6.91 -5.29 3.92
CA ARG A 117 -7.52 -6.03 5.04
C ARG A 117 -8.93 -6.48 4.72
N LYS A 118 -9.76 -5.60 4.15
CA LYS A 118 -11.12 -5.95 3.71
C LYS A 118 -11.12 -7.06 2.66
N LYS A 119 -10.19 -7.02 1.70
CA LYS A 119 -10.06 -8.02 0.62
C LYS A 119 -9.76 -9.42 1.17
N TYR A 120 -8.93 -9.53 2.20
CA TYR A 120 -8.50 -10.82 2.77
C TYR A 120 -9.08 -11.13 4.16
N GLY A 121 -10.02 -10.32 4.66
CA GLY A 121 -10.66 -10.49 5.96
C GLY A 121 -9.73 -10.33 7.18
N LEU A 122 -8.63 -9.59 7.02
CA LEU A 122 -7.55 -9.46 8.02
C LEU A 122 -7.90 -8.49 9.13
N LYS A 123 -7.49 -8.80 10.35
CA LYS A 123 -7.68 -7.96 11.54
C LYS A 123 -6.88 -6.67 11.49
N GLY A 124 -7.46 -5.55 11.92
CA GLY A 124 -6.68 -4.35 12.24
C GLY A 124 -7.52 -3.09 12.38
N SER A 125 -6.90 -1.99 12.80
CA SER A 125 -7.55 -0.68 12.85
C SER A 125 -6.91 0.32 11.87
N PRO A 126 -7.67 1.28 11.33
CA PRO A 126 -7.08 2.28 10.45
C PRO A 126 -6.07 3.21 11.14
N CYS A 127 -6.21 3.44 12.46
CA CYS A 127 -5.19 4.11 13.27
C CYS A 127 -3.84 3.41 13.17
N GLN A 128 -3.86 2.09 13.42
CA GLN A 128 -2.68 1.26 13.38
C GLN A 128 -2.04 1.30 11.99
N ASP A 129 -2.83 1.21 10.92
CA ASP A 129 -2.29 1.27 9.55
C ASP A 129 -1.60 2.60 9.25
N CYS A 130 -2.18 3.72 9.69
CA CYS A 130 -1.60 5.06 9.51
C CYS A 130 -0.29 5.20 10.29
N MET A 131 -0.27 4.78 11.56
CA MET A 131 0.92 4.80 12.40
C MET A 131 2.02 3.88 11.86
N CYS A 132 1.65 2.70 11.36
CA CYS A 132 2.59 1.78 10.74
C CYS A 132 3.17 2.34 9.44
N GLY A 133 2.35 2.96 8.59
CA GLY A 133 2.82 3.63 7.38
C GLY A 133 3.77 4.79 7.67
N CYS A 134 3.54 5.52 8.77
CA CYS A 134 4.37 6.65 9.18
C CYS A 134 5.70 6.23 9.80
N CYS A 135 5.68 5.27 10.73
CA CYS A 135 6.83 4.97 11.60
C CYS A 135 7.53 3.65 11.26
N LEU A 136 6.85 2.73 10.57
CA LEU A 136 7.28 1.35 10.34
C LEU A 136 7.24 0.97 8.86
N GLY A 137 7.31 1.95 7.96
CA GLY A 137 7.13 1.80 6.51
C GLY A 137 7.79 0.55 5.91
N PRO A 138 9.10 0.32 6.11
CA PRO A 138 9.77 -0.86 5.57
C PRO A 138 9.24 -2.19 6.13
N CYS A 139 9.08 -2.28 7.45
CA CYS A 139 8.64 -3.51 8.12
C CYS A 139 7.19 -3.84 7.73
N VAL A 140 6.33 -2.83 7.69
CA VAL A 140 4.93 -2.99 7.35
C VAL A 140 4.75 -3.34 5.87
N LEU A 141 5.62 -2.82 4.99
CA LEU A 141 5.67 -3.21 3.59
C LEU A 141 6.15 -4.66 3.41
N CYS A 142 7.08 -5.14 4.24
CA CYS A 142 7.47 -6.56 4.24
C CYS A 142 6.28 -7.45 4.63
N SER A 143 5.59 -7.10 5.72
CA SER A 143 4.38 -7.79 6.20
C SER A 143 3.33 -7.89 5.09
N ASP A 144 3.03 -6.77 4.41
CA ASP A 144 2.09 -6.74 3.30
C ASP A 144 2.52 -7.60 2.12
N THR A 145 3.80 -7.52 1.73
CA THR A 145 4.32 -8.28 0.60
C THR A 145 4.25 -9.78 0.88
N ASN A 146 4.67 -10.22 2.07
CA ASN A 146 4.61 -11.62 2.45
C ASN A 146 3.15 -12.11 2.54
N GLN A 147 2.26 -11.34 3.17
CA GLN A 147 0.84 -11.66 3.24
C GLN A 147 0.21 -11.74 1.85
N LEU A 148 0.55 -10.82 0.95
CA LEU A 148 0.08 -10.83 -0.43
C LEU A 148 0.58 -12.09 -1.17
N MET A 149 1.87 -12.42 -1.05
CA MET A 149 2.44 -13.62 -1.68
C MET A 149 1.72 -14.89 -1.20
N VAL A 150 1.52 -15.06 0.10
CA VAL A 150 0.79 -16.20 0.67
C VAL A 150 -0.66 -16.23 0.19
N SER A 151 -1.37 -15.11 0.23
CA SER A 151 -2.77 -15.01 -0.20
C SER A 151 -2.96 -15.32 -1.68
N GLU A 152 -1.97 -15.04 -2.52
CA GLU A 152 -1.98 -15.35 -3.95
C GLU A 152 -1.40 -16.74 -4.27
N GLY A 153 -0.92 -17.50 -3.27
CA GLY A 153 -0.30 -18.81 -3.48
C GLY A 153 1.10 -18.74 -4.10
N ILE A 154 1.76 -17.59 -4.02
CA ILE A 154 3.16 -17.40 -4.43
C ILE A 154 4.05 -17.87 -3.28
N ALA A 155 4.96 -18.81 -3.57
CA ALA A 155 5.94 -19.26 -2.60
C ALA A 155 6.82 -18.08 -2.14
N VAL A 156 6.80 -17.78 -0.85
CA VAL A 156 7.73 -16.81 -0.23
C VAL A 156 9.15 -17.39 -0.27
N PRO A 157 10.06 -16.80 -1.05
CA PRO A 157 11.28 -17.49 -1.51
C PRO A 157 12.28 -17.84 -0.40
N PHE A 158 12.21 -17.20 0.77
CA PHE A 158 13.15 -17.44 1.86
C PHE A 158 12.58 -18.17 3.08
N LEU A 159 11.26 -18.29 3.22
CA LEU A 159 10.63 -19.12 4.26
C LEU A 159 10.50 -20.58 3.82
N ASN A 160 10.25 -20.81 2.52
CA ASN A 160 10.12 -22.16 1.97
C ASN A 160 11.47 -22.81 1.66
N GLY A 161 12.57 -22.05 1.55
CA GLY A 161 13.90 -22.62 1.31
C GLY A 161 14.48 -23.40 2.50
N LEU A 162 14.04 -23.09 3.73
CA LEU A 162 14.48 -23.80 4.95
C LEU A 162 13.59 -24.99 5.32
N ASN A 163 12.35 -25.05 4.79
CA ASN A 163 11.37 -26.08 5.17
C ASN A 163 10.74 -26.87 4.00
N ALA A 164 10.99 -26.54 2.73
CA ALA A 164 10.34 -27.23 1.61
C ALA A 164 11.33 -27.97 0.72
N SER A 165 11.57 -29.23 1.09
CA SER A 165 11.58 -30.30 0.11
C SER A 165 10.24 -30.34 -0.63
N GLY A 166 10.16 -29.65 -1.77
CA GLY A 166 9.11 -29.81 -2.80
C GLY A 166 7.86 -28.93 -2.64
N ALA A 167 7.74 -27.89 -3.46
CA ALA A 167 6.45 -27.37 -3.93
C ALA A 167 6.64 -26.52 -5.20
N GLY A 168 6.00 -26.93 -6.29
CA GLY A 168 5.98 -26.16 -7.55
C GLY A 168 5.17 -24.88 -7.39
N GLY A 169 5.75 -23.75 -7.79
CA GLY A 169 5.08 -22.45 -7.75
C GLY A 169 4.04 -22.31 -8.86
N THR A 170 2.81 -21.95 -8.49
CA THR A 170 1.76 -21.57 -9.44
C THR A 170 2.07 -20.19 -10.02
N LYS A 171 1.96 -20.04 -11.35
CA LYS A 171 2.10 -18.73 -12.01
C LYS A 171 0.88 -17.87 -11.67
N VAL A 172 1.07 -16.81 -10.89
CA VAL A 172 0.03 -15.82 -10.60
C VAL A 172 0.21 -14.62 -11.54
N SER A 173 -0.85 -14.27 -12.28
CA SER A 173 -0.85 -13.03 -13.08
C SER A 173 -1.33 -11.86 -12.20
N PRO A 174 -0.85 -10.63 -12.43
CA PRO A 174 -1.42 -9.45 -11.79
C PRO A 174 -2.93 -9.39 -12.06
N ALA A 175 -3.70 -8.92 -11.08
CA ALA A 175 -5.14 -8.70 -11.25
C ALA A 175 -5.37 -7.81 -12.48
N LYS A 176 -6.31 -8.24 -13.34
CA LYS A 176 -6.73 -7.49 -14.54
C LYS A 176 -7.59 -6.31 -14.19
#